data_AF-A0A178IE59-F1
#
_entry.id   AF-A0A178IE59-F1
#
_cell.length_a   1.000
_cell.length_b   1.000
_cell.length_c   1.000
_cell.angle_alpha   90.00
_cell.angle_beta   90.00
_cell.angle_gamma   90.00
#
_symmetry.space_group_name_H-M   'P 1'
#
loop_
_entity.id
_entity.type
_entity.pdbx_description
1 polymer ?
#
loop_
_entity_poly.entity_id
_entity_poly.type
_entity_poly.pdbx_seq_one_letter_code
_entity_poly.pdbx_strand_id
1 'polypeptide(L)'
;MIAFLASLFTLPEWAATTASAAITDGSSLGVPLILAQVPSQVKTGFQYGLGLLFMIGFIWGVINIWGGADRLKKGDADGKMGIVSGIIIAGAAAIMTAMFYIFGMSDGALTPQF
;
A
#
# COMPACT_ATOMS: atom_id res chain seq x y z
N MET A 1 40.93 -5.91 -49.47
CA MET A 1 39.58 -6.52 -49.52
C MET A 1 39.00 -6.84 -48.13
N ILE A 2 39.83 -7.22 -47.14
CA ILE A 2 39.38 -7.49 -45.75
C ILE A 2 39.03 -6.20 -44.96
N ALA A 3 39.66 -5.07 -45.28
CA ALA A 3 39.38 -3.80 -44.59
C ALA A 3 37.98 -3.19 -44.87
N PHE A 4 37.35 -3.52 -46.01
CA PHE A 4 36.02 -2.99 -46.38
C PHE A 4 34.87 -3.73 -45.69
N LEU A 5 35.10 -4.97 -45.26
CA LEU A 5 34.13 -5.75 -44.47
C LEU A 5 34.10 -5.33 -43.00
N ALA A 6 35.18 -4.73 -42.48
CA ALA A 6 35.27 -4.26 -41.09
C ALA A 6 34.47 -2.97 -40.83
N SER A 7 34.30 -2.10 -41.84
CA SER A 7 33.54 -0.83 -41.70
C SER A 7 32.02 -0.98 -41.76
N LEU A 8 31.52 -2.17 -42.12
CA LEU A 8 30.08 -2.49 -42.10
C LEU A 8 29.62 -2.99 -40.71
N PHE A 9 30.55 -3.28 -39.81
CA PHE A 9 30.28 -3.78 -38.44
C PHE A 9 30.67 -2.78 -37.34
N THR A 10 31.30 -1.66 -37.69
CA THR A 10 31.48 -0.53 -36.78
C THR A 10 30.10 0.10 -36.57
N LEU A 11 29.49 -0.22 -35.43
CA LEU A 11 28.25 0.42 -35.00
C LEU A 11 28.43 1.95 -35.09
N PRO A 12 27.47 2.67 -35.69
CA PRO A 12 27.53 4.13 -35.79
C PRO A 12 27.71 4.75 -34.41
N GLU A 13 28.48 5.84 -34.35
CA GLU A 13 28.99 6.51 -33.14
C GLU A 13 27.89 7.02 -32.19
N TRP A 14 26.61 6.95 -32.59
CA TRP A 14 25.47 7.12 -31.68
C TRP A 14 25.36 5.98 -30.65
N ALA A 15 25.96 4.82 -30.90
CA ALA A 15 26.05 3.71 -29.97
C ALA A 15 27.25 3.80 -29.00
N ALA A 16 28.13 4.81 -29.14
CA ALA A 16 29.37 4.95 -28.36
C ALA A 16 29.45 6.25 -27.52
N THR A 17 28.30 6.79 -27.11
CA THR A 17 28.15 7.73 -25.99
C THR A 17 27.03 7.15 -25.13
N THR A 18 27.30 6.41 -24.06
CA THR A 18 27.71 6.95 -22.76
C THR A 18 28.31 5.83 -21.89
N ALA A 19 29.63 5.74 -21.81
CA ALA A 19 30.27 5.17 -20.62
C ALA A 19 30.63 6.32 -19.68
N SER A 20 30.36 6.13 -18.39
CA SER A 20 30.78 6.99 -17.28
C SER A 20 30.07 8.34 -17.14
N ALA A 21 28.81 8.29 -16.73
CA ALA A 21 28.43 9.07 -15.55
C ALA A 21 28.15 8.07 -14.44
N ALA A 22 29.18 7.77 -13.64
CA ALA A 22 28.92 7.39 -12.26
C ALA A 22 28.12 8.55 -11.67
N ILE A 23 26.80 8.40 -11.59
CA ILE A 23 25.93 9.24 -10.77
C ILE A 23 26.12 8.73 -9.33
N THR A 24 27.35 8.87 -8.85
CA THR A 24 27.62 9.13 -7.45
C THR A 24 27.05 10.51 -7.20
N ASP A 25 26.23 10.65 -6.15
CA ASP A 25 25.45 11.83 -5.80
C ASP A 25 24.12 12.03 -6.55
N GLY A 26 23.07 11.37 -6.06
CA GLY A 26 21.67 11.75 -6.24
C GLY A 26 21.28 13.02 -5.46
N SER A 27 22.19 14.00 -5.36
CA SER A 27 22.06 15.23 -4.58
C SER A 27 21.97 16.47 -5.48
N SER A 28 21.04 16.51 -6.45
CA SER A 28 20.78 17.78 -7.17
C SER A 28 19.43 17.97 -7.86
N LEU A 29 18.41 17.16 -7.58
CA LEU A 29 17.04 17.60 -7.79
C LEU A 29 16.57 18.30 -6.51
N GLY A 30 16.73 19.63 -6.49
CA GLY A 30 16.43 20.55 -5.39
C GLY A 30 14.94 20.66 -5.02
N VAL A 31 14.23 19.54 -4.97
CA VAL A 31 13.07 19.38 -4.09
C VAL A 31 13.63 18.65 -2.88
N PRO A 32 13.68 19.28 -1.69
CA PRO A 32 14.18 18.58 -0.53
C PRO A 32 13.33 17.31 -0.37
N LEU A 33 14.01 16.16 -0.31
CA LEU A 33 13.48 14.81 -0.11
C LEU A 33 12.88 14.67 1.31
N ILE A 34 12.11 15.66 1.73
CA ILE A 34 11.38 15.77 3.00
C ILE A 34 9.98 15.14 2.84
N LEU A 35 9.59 14.76 1.62
CA LEU A 35 8.38 13.98 1.37
C LEU A 35 8.61 12.46 1.45
N ALA A 36 9.86 11.98 1.46
CA ALA A 36 10.14 10.53 1.44
C ALA A 36 10.27 9.90 2.82
N GLN A 37 10.33 10.70 3.89
CA GLN A 37 10.40 10.20 5.26
C GLN A 37 9.19 10.69 6.03
N VAL A 38 8.10 9.90 5.99
CA VAL A 38 6.98 10.08 6.93
C VAL A 38 7.57 9.98 8.34
N PRO A 39 7.43 11.01 9.20
CA PRO A 39 7.93 10.96 10.57
C PRO A 39 7.37 9.72 11.27
N SER A 40 8.21 9.00 12.01
CA SER A 40 7.82 7.77 12.73
C SER A 40 6.60 8.00 13.62
N GLN A 41 6.47 9.18 14.22
CA GLN A 41 5.31 9.59 15.00
C GLN A 41 4.02 9.71 14.19
N VAL A 42 4.09 10.16 12.93
CA VAL A 42 2.94 10.20 12.01
C VAL A 42 2.59 8.77 11.57
N LYS A 43 3.58 7.91 11.32
CA LYS A 43 3.36 6.47 11.05
C LYS A 43 2.65 5.78 12.22
N THR A 44 3.10 6.03 13.45
CA THR A 44 2.48 5.47 14.66
C THR A 44 1.06 5.97 14.85
N GLY A 45 0.83 7.29 14.73
CA GLY A 45 -0.51 7.87 14.80
C GLY A 45 -1.45 7.34 13.71
N PHE A 46 -0.93 7.16 12.49
CA PHE A 46 -1.69 6.57 11.38
C PHE A 46 -2.03 5.10 11.62
N GLN A 47 -1.12 4.30 12.18
CA GLN A 47 -1.38 2.90 12.53
C GLN A 47 -2.46 2.78 13.62
N TYR A 48 -2.39 3.62 14.66
CA TYR A 48 -3.44 3.67 15.69
C TYR A 48 -4.78 4.16 15.13
N GLY A 49 -4.75 5.20 14.29
CA GLY A 49 -5.95 5.73 13.63
C GLY A 49 -6.60 4.69 12.71
N LEU A 50 -5.81 3.99 11.89
CA LEU A 50 -6.29 2.95 11.00
C LEU A 50 -6.87 1.75 11.78
N GLY A 51 -6.21 1.34 12.88
CA GLY A 51 -6.72 0.31 13.77
C GLY A 51 -8.06 0.70 14.41
N LEU A 52 -8.21 1.97 14.82
CA LEU A 52 -9.45 2.49 15.38
C LEU A 52 -10.58 2.51 14.34
N LEU A 53 -10.28 2.90 13.09
CA LEU A 53 -11.24 2.85 11.99
C LEU A 53 -11.72 1.43 11.70
N PHE A 54 -10.82 0.43 11.75
CA PHE A 54 -11.21 -0.98 11.63
C PHE A 54 -12.07 -1.46 12.79
N MET A 55 -11.76 -1.04 14.02
CA MET A 55 -12.55 -1.40 15.20
C MET A 55 -13.98 -0.84 15.12
N ILE A 56 -14.13 0.44 14.77
CA ILE A 56 -15.43 1.10 14.63
C ILE A 56 -16.20 0.51 13.44
N GLY A 57 -15.54 0.32 12.29
CA GLY A 57 -16.13 -0.26 11.09
C GLY A 57 -16.61 -1.69 11.29
N PHE A 58 -15.86 -2.51 12.05
CA PHE A 58 -16.25 -3.88 12.37
C PHE A 58 -17.49 -3.92 13.26
N ILE A 59 -17.55 -3.11 14.33
CA ILE A 59 -18.74 -3.03 15.20
C ILE A 59 -19.96 -2.59 14.39
N TRP A 60 -19.81 -1.59 13.51
CA TRP A 60 -20.87 -1.15 12.61
C TRP A 60 -21.33 -2.26 11.64
N GLY A 61 -20.40 -3.06 11.12
CA GLY A 61 -20.70 -4.22 10.30
C GLY A 61 -21.54 -5.26 11.05
N VAL A 62 -21.16 -5.60 12.28
CA VAL A 62 -21.90 -6.57 13.12
C VAL A 62 -23.31 -6.08 13.44
N ILE A 63 -23.48 -4.79 13.76
CA ILE A 63 -24.79 -4.18 14.01
C ILE A 63 -25.69 -4.30 12.78
N ASN A 64 -25.15 -4.04 11.57
CA ASN A 64 -25.92 -4.19 10.32
C ASN A 64 -26.31 -5.64 10.03
N ILE A 65 -25.47 -6.62 10.37
CA ILE A 65 -25.82 -8.04 10.27
C ILE A 65 -26.99 -8.36 11.22
N TRP A 66 -26.93 -7.86 12.44
CA TRP A 66 -27.95 -8.12 13.45
C TRP A 66 -29.28 -7.45 13.11
N GLY A 67 -29.24 -6.18 12.68
CA GLY A 67 -30.42 -5.45 12.19
C GLY A 67 -31.00 -6.06 10.90
N GLY A 68 -30.15 -6.51 9.99
CA GLY A 68 -30.58 -7.24 8.79
C GLY A 68 -31.24 -8.58 9.13
N ALA A 69 -30.69 -9.32 10.09
CA ALA A 69 -31.26 -10.58 10.55
C ALA A 69 -32.64 -10.40 11.24
N ASP A 70 -32.81 -9.37 12.07
CA ASP A 70 -34.10 -9.08 12.70
C ASP A 70 -35.18 -8.70 11.69
N ARG A 71 -34.83 -7.91 10.66
CA ARG A 71 -35.73 -7.54 9.56
C ARG A 71 -36.08 -8.73 8.67
N LEU A 72 -35.11 -9.62 8.42
CA LEU A 72 -35.35 -10.86 7.68
C LEU A 72 -36.35 -11.77 8.41
N LYS A 73 -36.28 -11.84 9.75
CA LYS A 73 -37.23 -12.61 10.58
C LYS A 73 -38.65 -12.05 10.56
N LYS A 74 -38.81 -10.76 10.24
CA LYS A 74 -40.10 -10.06 10.10
C LYS A 74 -40.69 -10.16 8.69
N GLY A 75 -39.98 -10.77 7.74
CA GLY A 75 -40.43 -10.95 6.36
C GLY A 75 -40.05 -9.80 5.41
N ASP A 76 -39.26 -8.83 5.88
CA ASP A 76 -38.77 -7.73 5.02
C ASP A 76 -37.63 -8.22 4.12
N ALA A 77 -37.80 -8.04 2.81
CA ALA A 77 -36.80 -8.39 1.80
C ALA A 77 -35.47 -7.64 1.99
N ASP A 78 -35.52 -6.44 2.59
CA ASP A 78 -34.35 -5.61 2.89
C ASP A 78 -33.41 -6.22 3.95
N GLY A 79 -33.88 -7.18 4.75
CA GLY A 79 -33.06 -7.83 5.78
C GLY A 79 -31.85 -8.57 5.20
N LYS A 80 -32.01 -9.16 4.02
CA LYS A 80 -30.91 -9.82 3.29
C LYS A 80 -29.82 -8.84 2.89
N MET A 81 -30.21 -7.63 2.46
CA MET A 81 -29.25 -6.60 2.05
C MET A 81 -28.49 -6.02 3.25
N GLY A 82 -29.12 -5.94 4.42
CA GLY A 82 -28.45 -5.55 5.68
C GLY A 82 -27.39 -6.56 6.14
N ILE A 83 -27.65 -7.86 5.98
CA ILE A 83 -26.67 -8.92 6.29
C ILE A 83 -25.50 -8.85 5.30
N VAL A 84 -25.78 -8.73 4.01
CA VAL A 84 -24.75 -8.68 2.97
C VAL A 84 -23.86 -7.45 3.14
N SER A 85 -24.45 -6.27 3.38
CA SER A 85 -23.66 -5.05 3.59
C SER A 85 -22.77 -5.14 4.83
N GLY A 86 -23.27 -5.73 5.92
CA GLY A 86 -22.49 -5.93 7.14
C GLY A 86 -21.34 -6.92 6.98
N ILE A 87 -21.53 -8.03 6.25
CA ILE A 87 -20.46 -9.00 5.96
C ILE A 87 -19.38 -8.39 5.05
N ILE A 88 -19.74 -7.57 4.06
CA ILE A 88 -18.76 -6.91 3.19
C ILE A 88 -17.87 -5.96 4.00
N ILE A 89 -18.45 -5.17 4.90
CA ILE A 89 -17.71 -4.25 5.78
C ILE A 89 -16.81 -5.01 6.76
N ALA A 90 -17.33 -6.06 7.41
CA ALA A 90 -16.56 -6.87 8.34
C ALA A 90 -15.45 -7.67 7.63
N GLY A 91 -15.74 -8.23 6.46
CA GLY A 91 -14.80 -8.98 5.63
C GLY A 91 -13.67 -8.09 5.09
N ALA A 92 -13.97 -6.86 4.67
CA ALA A 92 -12.95 -5.91 4.24
C ALA A 92 -11.96 -5.57 5.35
N ALA A 93 -12.46 -5.32 6.58
CA ALA A 93 -11.61 -5.08 7.73
C ALA A 93 -10.71 -6.28 8.07
N ALA A 94 -11.26 -7.50 8.02
CA ALA A 94 -10.51 -8.73 8.27
C ALA A 94 -9.40 -8.97 7.24
N ILE A 95 -9.69 -8.80 5.95
CA ILE A 95 -8.70 -9.00 4.86
C ILE A 95 -7.59 -7.96 4.96
N MET A 96 -7.93 -6.69 5.19
CA MET A 96 -6.94 -5.64 5.35
C MET A 96 -6.04 -5.89 6.57
N THR A 97 -6.62 -6.31 7.69
CA THR A 97 -5.86 -6.64 8.90
C THR A 97 -4.91 -7.81 8.67
N ALA A 98 -5.38 -8.87 7.98
CA ALA A 98 -4.55 -10.00 7.62
C ALA A 98 -3.39 -9.61 6.69
N MET A 99 -3.63 -8.73 5.71
CA MET A 99 -2.55 -8.20 4.87
C MET A 99 -1.57 -7.35 5.67
N PHE A 100 -2.01 -6.44 6.55
CA PHE A 100 -1.12 -5.65 7.40
C PHE A 100 -0.27 -6.51 8.33
N TYR A 101 -0.82 -7.63 8.81
CA TYR A 101 -0.11 -8.64 9.59
C TYR A 101 0.95 -9.39 8.76
N ILE A 102 0.57 -9.87 7.57
CA ILE A 102 1.46 -10.65 6.68
C ILE A 102 2.59 -9.79 6.10
N PHE A 103 2.33 -8.52 5.74
CA PHE A 103 3.33 -7.61 5.17
C PHE A 103 4.17 -6.89 6.23
N GLY A 104 4.17 -7.35 7.49
CA GLY A 104 5.17 -6.96 8.48
C GLY A 104 5.04 -5.53 9.01
N MET A 105 3.89 -4.86 8.84
CA MET A 105 3.68 -3.53 9.42
C MET A 105 3.43 -3.56 10.94
N SER A 106 3.31 -4.76 11.52
CA SER A 106 3.30 -5.03 12.96
C SER A 106 4.65 -4.73 13.63
N ASP A 107 5.75 -4.71 12.87
CA ASP A 107 7.11 -4.52 13.40
C ASP A 107 7.68 -3.17 12.99
N GLY A 108 6.91 -2.11 13.23
CA GLY A 108 7.51 -0.78 13.44
C GLY A 108 8.29 -0.80 14.75
N ALA A 109 9.39 -1.55 14.76
CA ALA A 109 10.23 -1.80 15.91
C ALA A 109 10.58 -0.47 16.58
N LEU A 110 9.97 -0.27 17.74
CA LEU A 110 10.36 0.68 18.75
C LEU A 110 11.70 0.21 19.33
N THR A 111 12.79 0.35 18.59
CA THR A 111 14.13 0.35 19.20
C THR A 111 14.43 1.79 19.59
N PRO A 112 14.27 2.19 20.87
CA PRO A 112 14.78 3.48 21.32
C PRO A 112 16.28 3.52 21.05
N GLN A 113 16.70 4.45 20.19
CA GLN A 113 18.10 4.86 20.08
C GLN A 113 18.28 5.92 21.17
N PHE A 114 18.99 5.56 22.23
CA PHE A 114 19.48 6.51 23.22
C PHE A 114 20.46 7.50 22.58
#